data_AF-A0A182E5E0-F1
#
_entry.id   AF-A0A182E5E0-F1
#
_cell.length_a   1.000
_cell.length_b   1.000
_cell.length_c   1.000
_cell.angle_alpha   90.00
_cell.angle_beta   90.00
_cell.angle_gamma   90.00
#
_symmetry.space_group_name_H-M   'P 1'
#
loop_
_entity.id
_entity.type
_entity.pdbx_description
1 polymer ?
#
loop_
_entity_poly.entity_id
_entity_poly.type
_entity_poly.pdbx_seq_one_letter_code
_entity_poly.pdbx_strand_id
1 'polypeptide(L)'
;MHSKACNLQVFFLSRTQLLSTHRSADEISLSLLEEGIGSYDVLQKALPSVVLSKIDQTDDDCTVERLLKVFRIAQLQIEYVLKTQAELVKQMEELQNRLKFVSTENSKLRKELTSGPETINSLFKCDRCDKLFLRSTFLYSHMKRKHKDEEHCDNE
;
A
#
# COMPACT_ATOMS: atom_id res chain seq x y z
N MET A 1 -20.73 -4.62 -28.90
CA MET A 1 -20.74 -5.74 -27.93
C MET A 1 -19.46 -6.53 -28.12
N HIS A 2 -18.73 -6.73 -27.02
CA HIS A 2 -17.80 -7.84 -26.65
C HIS A 2 -17.28 -8.76 -27.79
N SER A 3 -16.01 -9.15 -27.89
CA SER A 3 -14.94 -9.25 -26.89
C SER A 3 -13.60 -9.48 -27.61
N LYS A 4 -12.52 -9.11 -26.92
CA LYS A 4 -11.12 -9.20 -27.31
C LYS A 4 -10.66 -10.66 -27.36
N ALA A 5 -10.09 -11.10 -28.47
CA ALA A 5 -9.25 -12.29 -28.51
C ALA A 5 -7.84 -11.87 -28.05
N CYS A 6 -7.54 -12.09 -26.77
CA CYS A 6 -6.17 -11.96 -26.25
C CYS A 6 -5.43 -13.26 -26.63
N ASN A 7 -4.59 -13.19 -27.64
CA ASN A 7 -3.67 -14.27 -28.02
C ASN A 7 -2.68 -14.50 -26.87
N LEU A 8 -2.99 -15.46 -26.00
CA LEU A 8 -2.01 -16.03 -25.09
C LEU A 8 -1.25 -17.10 -25.87
N GLN A 9 -0.19 -16.66 -26.56
CA GLN A 9 0.77 -17.57 -27.16
C GLN A 9 1.55 -18.24 -26.02
N VAL A 10 0.98 -19.34 -25.52
CA VAL A 10 1.63 -20.24 -24.58
C VAL A 10 2.88 -20.76 -25.28
N PHE A 11 4.04 -20.32 -24.80
CA PHE A 11 5.35 -20.83 -25.24
C PHE A 11 5.35 -22.35 -25.04
N PHE A 12 5.21 -23.09 -26.14
CA PHE A 12 5.56 -24.50 -26.22
C PHE A 12 7.09 -24.60 -26.19
N LEU A 13 7.67 -24.46 -25.00
CA LEU A 13 9.04 -24.93 -24.76
C LEU A 13 8.97 -26.45 -24.67
N SER A 14 9.63 -27.11 -25.61
CA SER A 14 9.71 -28.57 -25.65
C SER A 14 10.21 -29.08 -24.30
N ARG A 15 9.57 -30.14 -23.78
CA ARG A 15 9.89 -30.80 -22.50
C ARG A 15 11.39 -31.09 -22.31
N THR A 16 12.12 -31.29 -23.41
CA THR A 16 13.57 -31.50 -23.47
C THR A 16 14.41 -30.24 -23.23
N GLN A 17 13.94 -29.05 -23.59
CA GLN A 17 14.63 -27.78 -23.34
C GLN A 17 14.51 -27.33 -21.87
N LEU A 18 13.40 -27.64 -21.20
CA LEU A 18 13.22 -27.37 -19.77
C LEU A 18 14.13 -28.24 -18.88
N LEU A 19 14.38 -29.49 -19.30
CA LEU A 19 15.25 -30.45 -18.59
C LEU A 19 16.74 -30.13 -18.74
N SER A 20 17.14 -29.42 -19.80
CA SER A 20 18.55 -29.08 -20.06
C SER A 20 19.03 -27.90 -19.22
N THR A 21 18.16 -26.94 -18.90
CA THR A 21 18.52 -25.73 -18.13
C THR A 21 18.49 -25.95 -16.61
N HIS A 22 17.77 -26.97 -16.13
CA HIS A 22 17.71 -27.34 -14.70
C HIS A 22 18.76 -28.36 -14.25
N ARG A 23 19.56 -28.93 -15.18
CA ARG A 23 20.50 -30.02 -14.86
C ARG A 23 21.67 -29.60 -13.95
N SER A 24 21.97 -28.30 -13.86
CA SER A 24 23.20 -27.81 -13.23
C SER A 24 22.98 -26.95 -11.98
N ALA A 25 21.74 -26.76 -11.55
CA ALA A 25 21.41 -25.97 -10.38
C ALA A 25 20.45 -26.75 -9.47
N ASP A 26 20.75 -26.74 -8.17
CA ASP A 26 19.75 -26.84 -7.10
C ASP A 26 19.24 -28.24 -6.75
N GLU A 27 20.14 -29.11 -6.25
CA GLU A 27 19.71 -30.17 -5.34
C GLU A 27 19.80 -29.66 -3.89
N ILE A 28 18.65 -29.43 -3.26
CA ILE A 28 18.57 -29.02 -1.85
C ILE A 28 18.48 -30.27 -0.95
N SER A 29 19.36 -30.35 0.05
CA SER A 29 19.33 -31.41 1.08
C SER A 29 18.19 -31.20 2.08
N LEU A 30 17.53 -32.28 2.49
CA LEU A 30 16.47 -32.26 3.51
C LEU A 30 16.95 -31.66 4.83
N SER A 31 18.18 -31.98 5.27
CA SER A 31 18.74 -31.47 6.52
C SER A 31 18.81 -29.94 6.54
N LEU A 32 19.14 -29.32 5.40
CA LEU A 32 19.20 -27.86 5.27
C LEU A 32 17.80 -27.21 5.32
N LEU A 33 16.77 -27.93 4.83
CA LEU A 33 15.37 -27.51 4.95
C LEU A 33 14.83 -27.67 6.37
N GLU A 34 15.31 -28.68 7.10
CA GLU A 34 14.99 -28.88 8.52
C GLU A 34 15.62 -27.80 9.39
N GLU A 35 16.88 -27.45 9.12
CA GLU A 35 17.63 -26.37 9.78
C GLU A 35 17.13 -24.96 9.40
N GLY A 36 16.26 -24.84 8.39
CA GLY A 36 15.65 -23.55 8.00
C GLY A 36 16.62 -22.56 7.33
N ILE A 37 17.69 -23.07 6.71
CA ILE A 37 18.80 -22.25 6.19
C ILE A 37 18.45 -21.57 4.84
N GLY A 38 17.40 -22.02 4.15
CA GLY A 38 16.97 -21.45 2.88
C GLY A 38 16.04 -20.24 3.02
N SER A 39 16.37 -19.13 2.34
CA SER A 39 15.42 -18.02 2.19
C SER A 39 14.25 -18.41 1.28
N TYR A 40 13.08 -17.79 1.48
CA TYR A 40 11.87 -18.07 0.70
C TYR A 40 12.13 -18.04 -0.82
N ASP A 41 12.87 -17.04 -1.32
CA ASP A 41 13.19 -16.89 -2.73
C ASP A 41 14.06 -18.05 -3.27
N VAL A 42 14.99 -18.55 -2.47
CA VAL A 42 15.86 -19.68 -2.82
C VAL A 42 15.04 -20.96 -2.88
N LEU A 43 14.17 -21.18 -1.89
CA LEU A 43 13.28 -22.34 -1.84
C LEU A 43 12.28 -22.35 -3.01
N GLN A 44 11.74 -21.20 -3.39
CA GLN A 44 10.80 -21.09 -4.49
C GLN A 44 11.44 -21.33 -5.85
N LYS A 45 12.71 -20.91 -6.04
CA LYS A 45 13.47 -21.18 -7.27
C LYS A 45 13.86 -22.64 -7.42
N ALA A 46 14.15 -23.32 -6.32
CA ALA A 46 14.51 -24.74 -6.33
C ALA A 46 13.29 -25.68 -6.39
N LEU A 47 12.09 -25.22 -6.04
CA LEU A 47 10.87 -26.04 -6.01
C LEU A 47 10.60 -26.79 -7.34
N PRO A 48 10.72 -26.17 -8.53
CA PRO A 48 10.57 -26.90 -9.80
C PRO A 48 11.59 -28.02 -9.96
N SER A 49 12.84 -27.83 -9.54
CA SER A 49 13.88 -28.87 -9.56
C SER A 49 13.50 -30.03 -8.64
N VAL A 50 13.02 -29.74 -7.43
CA VAL A 50 12.55 -30.75 -6.47
C VAL A 50 11.33 -31.52 -6.99
N VAL A 51 10.40 -30.85 -7.66
CA VAL A 51 9.16 -31.47 -8.18
C VAL A 51 9.40 -32.25 -9.48
N LEU A 52 10.31 -31.78 -10.34
CA LEU A 52 10.56 -32.34 -11.67
C LEU A 52 11.76 -33.29 -11.74
N SER A 53 12.62 -33.34 -10.70
CA SER A 53 13.71 -34.31 -10.64
C SER A 53 13.15 -35.73 -10.56
N LYS A 54 13.41 -36.50 -11.62
CA LYS A 54 13.12 -37.95 -11.77
C LYS A 54 11.67 -38.33 -12.07
N ILE A 55 11.15 -37.84 -13.21
CA ILE A 55 9.97 -38.43 -13.88
C ILE A 55 10.35 -39.67 -14.72
N ASP A 56 11.64 -39.98 -14.88
CA ASP A 56 12.09 -41.17 -15.59
C ASP A 56 12.12 -42.38 -14.64
N GLN A 57 11.36 -43.39 -15.04
CA GLN A 57 10.98 -44.61 -14.30
C GLN A 57 12.19 -45.36 -13.75
N THR A 58 12.12 -45.79 -12.46
CA THR A 58 12.52 -47.13 -11.91
C THR A 58 12.98 -47.16 -10.44
N ASP A 59 12.73 -46.15 -9.58
CA ASP A 59 13.26 -46.20 -8.20
C ASP A 59 12.23 -45.79 -7.13
N ASP A 60 11.77 -46.76 -6.33
CA ASP A 60 10.67 -46.68 -5.35
C ASP A 60 11.04 -45.86 -4.09
N ASP A 61 12.33 -45.81 -3.75
CA ASP A 61 12.82 -45.03 -2.59
C ASP A 61 12.88 -43.53 -2.86
N CYS A 62 13.05 -43.13 -4.13
CA CYS A 62 13.18 -41.73 -4.50
C CYS A 62 11.85 -40.94 -4.43
N THR A 63 10.70 -41.63 -4.37
CA THR A 63 9.38 -41.01 -4.27
C THR A 63 9.08 -40.40 -2.90
N VAL A 64 9.43 -41.09 -1.79
CA VAL A 64 9.11 -40.63 -0.43
C VAL A 64 9.97 -39.44 -0.04
N GLU A 65 11.27 -39.49 -0.30
CA GLU A 65 12.19 -38.38 0.00
C GLU A 65 11.79 -37.09 -0.75
N ARG A 66 11.41 -37.22 -2.02
CA ARG A 66 10.91 -36.10 -2.82
C ARG A 66 9.64 -35.52 -2.22
N LEU A 67 8.70 -36.37 -1.81
CA LEU A 67 7.45 -35.93 -1.20
C LEU A 67 7.69 -35.19 0.11
N LEU A 68 8.62 -35.67 0.94
CA LEU A 68 9.05 -34.99 2.17
C LEU A 68 9.67 -33.63 1.88
N LYS A 69 10.54 -33.50 0.86
CA LYS A 69 11.10 -32.21 0.43
C LYS A 69 10.00 -31.23 0.01
N VAL A 70 9.04 -31.69 -0.80
CA VAL A 70 7.90 -30.86 -1.25
C VAL A 70 7.02 -30.43 -0.08
N PHE A 71 6.65 -31.35 0.83
CA PHE A 71 5.88 -31.01 2.02
C PHE A 71 6.62 -30.03 2.92
N ARG A 72 7.93 -30.21 3.10
CA ARG A 72 8.74 -29.31 3.91
C ARG A 72 8.81 -27.91 3.31
N ILE A 73 9.02 -27.80 1.99
CA ILE A 73 9.00 -26.51 1.29
C ILE A 73 7.62 -25.86 1.42
N ALA A 74 6.53 -26.62 1.25
CA ALA A 74 5.17 -26.09 1.42
C ALA A 74 4.92 -25.58 2.85
N GLN A 75 5.38 -26.28 3.88
CA GLN A 75 5.31 -25.81 5.27
C GLN A 75 6.04 -24.47 5.46
N LEU A 76 7.28 -24.37 4.97
CA LEU A 76 8.08 -23.13 5.06
C LEU A 76 7.43 -21.97 4.28
N GLN A 77 6.82 -22.26 3.13
CA GLN A 77 6.08 -21.27 2.35
C GLN A 77 4.84 -20.76 3.11
N ILE A 78 4.08 -21.66 3.74
CA ILE A 78 2.92 -21.29 4.57
C ILE A 78 3.38 -20.42 5.75
N GLU A 79 4.44 -20.82 6.44
CA GLU A 79 4.99 -20.06 7.57
C GLU A 79 5.43 -18.66 7.15
N TYR A 80 6.12 -18.54 6.02
CA TYR A 80 6.52 -17.23 5.46
C TYR A 80 5.30 -16.35 5.19
N VAL A 81 4.28 -16.88 4.50
CA VAL A 81 3.06 -16.13 4.19
C VAL A 81 2.35 -15.67 5.46
N LEU A 82 2.21 -16.53 6.47
CA LEU A 82 1.57 -16.18 7.75
C LEU A 82 2.36 -15.08 8.49
N LYS A 83 3.70 -15.20 8.55
CA LYS A 83 4.57 -14.19 9.16
C LYS A 83 4.45 -12.84 8.45
N THR A 84 4.52 -12.83 7.12
CA THR A 84 4.40 -11.60 6.33
C THR A 84 3.01 -10.98 6.45
N GLN A 85 1.95 -11.79 6.47
CA GLN A 85 0.59 -11.31 6.69
C GLN A 85 0.45 -10.63 8.06
N ALA A 86 0.98 -11.24 9.13
CA ALA A 86 0.93 -10.68 10.48
C ALA A 86 1.65 -9.33 10.56
N GLU A 87 2.84 -9.22 9.97
CA GLU A 87 3.61 -7.97 9.92
C GLU A 87 2.88 -6.88 9.14
N LEU A 88 2.30 -7.21 7.98
CA LEU A 88 1.55 -6.26 7.17
C LEU A 88 0.28 -5.76 7.90
N VAL A 89 -0.45 -6.66 8.57
CA VAL A 89 -1.64 -6.29 9.36
C VAL A 89 -1.25 -5.33 10.48
N LYS A 90 -0.17 -5.61 11.20
CA LYS A 90 0.35 -4.71 12.24
C LYS A 90 0.67 -3.31 11.69
N GLN A 91 1.35 -3.23 10.55
CA GLN A 91 1.65 -1.95 9.90
C GLN A 91 0.39 -1.20 9.45
N MET A 92 -0.63 -1.91 8.95
CA MET A 92 -1.91 -1.31 8.59
C MET A 92 -2.61 -0.71 9.81
N GLU A 93 -2.63 -1.42 10.95
CA GLU A 93 -3.22 -0.92 12.20
C GLU A 93 -2.50 0.32 12.73
N GLU A 94 -1.16 0.33 12.72
CA GLU A 94 -0.37 1.48 13.12
C GLU A 94 -0.66 2.70 12.25
N LEU A 95 -0.71 2.54 10.93
CA LEU A 95 -1.05 3.61 10.00
C LEU A 95 -2.49 4.10 10.18
N GLN A 96 -3.45 3.20 10.39
CA GLN A 96 -4.84 3.57 10.69
C GLN A 96 -4.96 4.37 11.99
N ASN A 97 -4.23 3.98 13.04
CA ASN A 97 -4.21 4.68 14.31
C ASN A 97 -3.58 6.07 14.19
N ARG A 98 -2.46 6.18 13.46
CA ARG A 98 -1.84 7.47 13.15
C ARG A 98 -2.79 8.38 12.36
N LEU A 99 -3.49 7.82 11.37
CA LEU A 99 -4.46 8.58 10.58
C LEU A 99 -5.62 9.09 11.45
N LYS A 100 -6.17 8.25 12.33
CA LYS A 100 -7.22 8.64 13.29
C LYS A 100 -6.72 9.76 14.20
N PHE A 101 -5.52 9.63 14.77
CA PHE A 101 -4.92 10.65 15.63
C PHE A 101 -4.81 11.99 14.90
N VAL A 102 -4.15 12.00 13.74
CA VAL A 102 -3.96 13.22 12.92
C VAL A 102 -5.28 13.83 12.46
N SER A 103 -6.28 13.00 12.15
CA SER A 103 -7.62 13.45 11.79
C SER A 103 -8.31 14.15 12.96
N THR A 104 -8.25 13.56 14.17
CA THR A 104 -8.83 14.17 15.37
C THR A 104 -8.13 15.46 15.75
N GLU A 105 -6.80 15.52 15.68
CA GLU A 105 -6.00 16.72 15.93
C GLU A 105 -6.35 17.84 14.94
N ASN A 106 -6.41 17.53 13.64
CA ASN A 106 -6.87 18.47 12.62
C ASN A 106 -8.29 18.98 12.90
N SER A 107 -9.21 18.11 13.35
CA SER A 107 -10.57 18.53 13.67
C SER A 107 -10.61 19.49 14.87
N LYS A 108 -9.73 19.29 15.88
CA LYS A 108 -9.61 20.16 17.04
C LYS A 108 -9.01 21.51 16.66
N LEU A 109 -7.89 21.52 15.94
CA LEU A 109 -7.26 22.74 15.44
C LEU A 109 -8.20 23.55 14.54
N ARG A 110 -8.98 22.88 13.68
CA ARG A 110 -10.01 23.55 12.88
C ARG A 110 -11.10 24.19 13.74
N LYS A 111 -11.55 23.52 14.80
CA LYS A 111 -12.53 24.08 15.75
C LYS A 111 -11.96 25.28 16.48
N GLU A 112 -10.75 25.17 17.02
CA GLU A 112 -10.05 26.28 17.70
C GLU A 112 -9.88 27.50 16.79
N LEU A 113 -9.50 27.29 15.53
CA LEU A 113 -9.39 28.37 14.54
C LEU A 113 -10.74 29.02 14.25
N THR A 114 -11.83 28.25 14.24
CA THR A 114 -13.18 28.81 14.05
C THR A 114 -13.79 29.44 15.30
N SER A 115 -13.32 29.08 16.50
CA SER A 115 -13.82 29.56 17.79
C SER A 115 -12.93 30.64 18.43
N GLY A 116 -11.97 31.21 17.69
CA GLY A 116 -11.17 32.35 18.15
C GLY A 116 -12.05 33.52 18.61
N PRO A 117 -11.58 34.38 19.53
CA PRO A 117 -12.43 35.31 20.27
C PRO A 117 -13.16 36.28 19.34
N GLU A 118 -14.48 36.11 19.23
CA GLU A 118 -15.43 37.16 18.85
C GLU A 118 -15.52 38.19 19.99
N THR A 119 -14.39 38.81 20.35
CA THR A 119 -14.44 40.01 21.16
C THR A 119 -15.02 41.12 20.28
N ILE A 120 -15.99 41.88 20.78
CA ILE A 120 -16.58 43.02 20.06
C ILE A 120 -15.52 44.02 19.57
N ASN A 121 -14.33 44.01 20.20
CA ASN A 121 -13.15 44.78 19.83
C ASN A 121 -12.35 44.25 18.60
N SER A 122 -12.65 43.05 18.09
CA SER A 122 -12.04 42.47 16.88
C SER A 122 -12.97 42.48 15.66
N LEU A 123 -14.18 43.03 15.81
CA LEU A 123 -15.14 43.19 14.72
C LEU A 123 -14.66 44.25 13.73
N PHE A 124 -14.84 43.95 12.44
CA PHE A 124 -14.51 44.86 11.36
C PHE A 124 -15.63 45.88 11.19
N LYS A 125 -15.39 47.15 11.57
CA LYS A 125 -16.34 48.25 11.38
C LYS A 125 -16.31 48.75 9.93
N CYS A 126 -17.46 49.12 9.39
CA CYS A 126 -17.55 49.85 8.14
C CYS A 126 -17.28 51.35 8.35
N ASP A 127 -16.46 51.97 7.50
CA ASP A 127 -16.11 53.39 7.63
C ASP A 127 -17.21 54.33 7.11
N ARG A 128 -18.16 53.78 6.34
CA ARG A 128 -19.27 54.54 5.72
C ARG A 128 -20.61 54.35 6.43
N CYS A 129 -20.72 53.40 7.36
CA CYS A 129 -21.92 53.18 8.19
C CYS A 129 -21.58 52.42 9.48
N ASP A 130 -22.43 52.48 10.50
CA ASP A 130 -22.15 51.85 11.80
C ASP A 130 -22.36 50.33 11.86
N LYS A 131 -22.18 49.62 10.75
CA LYS A 131 -22.27 48.15 10.72
C LYS A 131 -20.94 47.50 11.12
N LEU A 132 -21.05 46.48 11.97
CA LEU A 132 -19.94 45.66 12.44
C LEU A 132 -20.01 44.26 11.82
N PHE A 133 -18.87 43.70 11.44
CA PHE A 133 -18.77 42.40 10.79
C PHE A 133 -17.80 41.47 11.54
N LEU A 134 -18.16 40.19 11.65
CA LEU A 134 -17.33 39.16 12.28
C LEU A 134 -16.02 38.85 11.52
N ARG A 135 -15.99 39.09 10.21
CA ARG A 135 -14.82 38.79 9.35
C ARG A 135 -14.63 39.86 8.29
N SER A 136 -13.37 40.10 7.91
CA SER A 136 -12.99 41.04 6.85
C SER A 136 -13.62 40.72 5.49
N THR A 137 -13.83 39.45 5.17
CA THR A 137 -14.48 39.01 3.92
C THR A 137 -15.93 39.48 3.80
N PHE A 138 -16.64 39.53 4.93
CA PHE A 138 -18.01 40.05 4.98
C PHE A 138 -18.04 41.58 4.87
N LEU A 139 -17.10 42.28 5.51
CA LEU A 139 -16.93 43.73 5.35
C LEU A 139 -16.63 44.09 3.88
N TYR A 140 -15.69 43.40 3.24
CA TYR A 140 -15.33 43.64 1.83
C TYR A 140 -16.53 43.45 0.90
N SER A 141 -17.29 42.37 1.09
CA SER A 141 -18.51 42.10 0.32
C SER A 141 -19.59 43.16 0.55
N HIS A 142 -19.69 43.68 1.78
CA HIS A 142 -20.60 44.77 2.12
C HIS A 142 -20.19 46.08 1.44
N MET A 143 -18.92 46.49 1.55
CA MET A 143 -18.37 47.70 0.90
C MET A 143 -18.65 47.66 -0.61
N LYS A 144 -18.32 46.54 -1.26
CA LYS A 144 -18.52 46.35 -2.71
C LYS A 144 -19.99 46.43 -3.17
N ARG A 145 -20.96 46.12 -2.31
CA ARG A 145 -22.39 46.08 -2.67
C ARG A 145 -23.17 47.32 -2.24
N LYS A 146 -22.74 47.99 -1.17
CA LYS A 146 -23.52 49.07 -0.52
C LYS A 146 -22.82 50.42 -0.55
N HIS A 147 -21.50 50.43 -0.72
CA HIS A 147 -20.67 51.63 -0.80
C HIS A 147 -19.82 51.56 -2.07
N LYS A 148 -20.45 51.12 -3.15
CA LYS A 148 -19.85 51.01 -4.48
C LYS A 148 -19.75 52.41 -5.09
N ASP A 149 -19.06 53.30 -4.40
CA ASP A 149 -18.71 54.61 -4.91
C ASP A 149 -17.40 54.44 -5.66
N GLU A 150 -17.42 54.84 -6.92
CA GLU A 150 -16.28 54.81 -7.82
C GLU A 150 -15.07 55.45 -7.16
N GLU A 151 -13.90 54.83 -7.35
CA GLU A 151 -12.61 55.39 -6.95
C GLU A 151 -12.41 56.73 -7.66
N HIS A 152 -12.87 57.81 -7.04
CA HIS A 152 -12.33 59.13 -7.29
C HIS A 152 -12.59 60.06 -6.10
N CYS A 153 -11.56 60.25 -5.29
CA CYS A 153 -11.15 61.60 -4.90
C CYS A 153 -9.68 61.54 -4.44
N ASP A 154 -8.84 62.26 -5.18
CA ASP A 154 -7.49 62.66 -4.80
C ASP A 154 -7.47 63.48 -3.49
N ASN A 155 -6.22 63.68 -3.01
CA ASN A 155 -5.71 64.60 -1.97
C ASN A 155 -5.55 63.97 -0.58
N GLU A 156 -4.43 64.14 0.13
CA GLU A 156 -3.18 64.89 -0.06
C GLU A 156 -2.13 64.25 0.88
#